data_AF-A0A937Q1U3-F1
#
_entry.id   AF-A0A937Q1U3-F1
#
_cell.length_a   1.000
_cell.length_b   1.000
_cell.length_c   1.000
_cell.angle_alpha   90.00
_cell.angle_beta   90.00
_cell.angle_gamma   90.00
#
_symmetry.space_group_name_H-M   'P 1'
#
loop_
_entity.id
_entity.type
_entity.pdbx_description
1 polymer ?
#
loop_
_entity_poly.entity_id
_entity_poly.type
_entity_poly.pdbx_seq_one_letter_code
_entity_poly.pdbx_strand_id
1 'polypeptide(L)' 'MKYATKITQIRTEDPLTKQIIACCFKVHNALGPGFNEKIYHKALELALEDAKISYETGKKFSVFFEDR' A
#
# COMPACT_ATOMS: atom_id res chain seq x y z
N MET A 1 0.26 14.33 -20.57
CA MET A 1 0.62 15.25 -19.46
C MET A 1 -0.59 15.54 -18.55
N LYS A 2 -0.96 14.64 -17.61
CA LYS A 2 -2.01 14.92 -16.60
C LYS A 2 -1.77 14.31 -15.20
N TYR A 3 -0.57 13.80 -14.89
CA TYR A 3 -0.32 13.13 -13.60
C TYR A 3 0.70 13.81 -12.69
N ALA A 4 1.39 14.86 -13.17
CA ALA A 4 2.53 15.45 -12.44
C ALA A 4 2.14 16.52 -11.40
N THR A 5 0.87 16.93 -11.28
CA THR A 5 0.49 18.14 -10.52
C THR A 5 -0.03 17.87 -9.10
N LYS A 6 0.12 16.65 -8.54
CA LYS A 6 -0.44 16.31 -7.20
C LYS A 6 0.55 15.75 -6.18
N ILE A 7 1.86 15.88 -6.39
CA ILE A 7 2.87 15.37 -5.43
C ILE A 7 3.33 16.40 -4.37
N THR A 8 2.83 17.64 -4.40
CA THR A 8 3.48 18.75 -3.69
C THR A 8 2.92 19.08 -2.29
N GLN A 9 2.15 18.21 -1.63
CA GLN A 9 1.74 18.43 -0.23
C GLN A 9 1.70 17.11 0.56
N ILE A 10 2.87 16.55 0.90
CA ILE A 10 2.96 15.50 1.93
C ILE A 10 2.71 16.19 3.28
N ARG A 11 1.43 16.31 3.67
CA ARG A 11 1.05 16.75 5.03
C ARG A 11 1.37 15.60 5.97
N THR A 12 2.40 15.76 6.79
CA THR A 12 2.90 14.79 7.78
C THR A 12 1.87 14.37 8.84
N GLU A 13 0.71 15.01 8.90
CA GLU A 13 -0.33 14.77 9.92
C GLU A 13 -1.64 14.20 9.37
N ASP A 14 -1.68 13.77 8.10
CA ASP A 14 -2.90 13.22 7.51
C ASP A 14 -3.39 11.96 8.28
N PRO A 15 -4.63 11.96 8.82
CA PRO A 15 -5.15 10.85 9.62
C PRO A 15 -5.21 9.53 8.85
N LEU A 16 -5.57 9.58 7.56
CA LEU A 16 -5.64 8.38 6.72
C LEU A 16 -4.24 7.78 6.53
N THR A 17 -3.23 8.61 6.26
CA THR A 17 -1.84 8.20 6.16
C THR A 17 -1.37 7.50 7.44
N LYS A 18 -1.71 8.05 8.62
CA LYS A 18 -1.40 7.41 9.92
C LYS A 18 -2.06 6.04 10.07
N GLN A 19 -3.32 5.89 9.65
CA GLN A 19 -4.02 4.61 9.70
C GLN A 19 -3.41 3.57 8.74
N ILE A 20 -3.04 3.97 7.53
CA ILE A 20 -2.38 3.08 6.56
C ILE A 20 -1.04 2.61 7.12
N ILE A 21 -0.23 3.53 7.66
CA ILE A 21 1.05 3.19 8.29
C ILE A 21 0.85 2.23 9.47
N ALA A 22 -0.16 2.47 10.33
CA ALA A 22 -0.49 1.57 11.43
C ALA A 22 -0.86 0.16 10.95
N CYS A 23 -1.58 0.03 9.84
CA CYS A 23 -1.88 -1.27 9.22
C CYS A 23 -0.60 -1.99 8.76
N CYS A 24 0.32 -1.27 8.10
CA CYS A 24 1.61 -1.83 7.68
C CYS A 24 2.43 -2.31 8.88
N PHE A 25 2.50 -1.54 9.98
CA PHE A 25 3.19 -1.96 11.20
C PHE A 25 2.51 -3.16 11.86
N LYS A 26 1.17 -3.22 11.90
CA LYS A 26 0.43 -4.38 12.42
C LYS A 26 0.83 -5.65 11.66
N VAL A 27 0.88 -5.59 10.33
CA VAL A 27 1.30 -6.72 9.49
C VAL A 27 2.76 -7.09 9.74
N HIS A 28 3.68 -6.11 9.74
CA HIS A 28 5.09 -6.37 9.96
C HIS A 28 5.38 -6.96 11.34
N ASN A 29 4.73 -6.46 12.39
CA ASN A 29 4.90 -6.97 13.75
C ASN A 29 4.35 -8.39 13.92
N ALA A 30 3.30 -8.75 13.19
CA ALA A 30 2.70 -10.09 13.25
C ALA A 30 3.47 -11.12 12.42
N LEU A 31 3.91 -10.76 11.21
CA LEU A 31 4.59 -11.70 10.30
C LEU A 31 6.11 -11.72 10.48
N GLY A 32 6.72 -10.59 10.84
CA GLY A 32 8.17 -10.42 10.74
C GLY A 32 8.66 -10.47 9.28
N PRO A 33 9.99 -10.39 9.05
CA PRO A 33 10.60 -10.52 7.72
C PRO A 33 10.63 -11.98 7.22
N GLY A 34 10.79 -12.18 5.91
CA GLY A 34 11.12 -13.50 5.32
C GLY A 34 10.04 -14.16 4.45
N PHE A 35 8.83 -13.59 4.39
CA PHE A 35 7.76 -14.10 3.53
C PHE A 35 7.78 -13.51 2.11
N ASN A 36 7.13 -14.20 1.18
CA ASN A 36 6.91 -13.68 -0.18
C ASN A 36 5.93 -12.50 -0.16
N GLU A 37 6.06 -11.61 -1.15
CA GLU A 37 5.18 -10.44 -1.32
C GLU A 37 3.69 -10.78 -1.24
N LYS A 38 3.26 -11.88 -1.88
CA LYS A 38 1.85 -12.32 -1.87
C LYS A 38 1.27 -12.50 -0.46
N ILE A 39 2.10 -12.92 0.49
CA ILE A 39 1.67 -13.12 1.88
C ILE A 39 1.48 -11.76 2.57
N TYR A 40 2.43 -10.83 2.40
CA TYR A 40 2.28 -9.46 2.92
C TYR A 40 1.10 -8.73 2.28
N HIS A 41 0.92 -8.90 0.97
CA HIS A 41 -0.21 -8.35 0.25
C HIS A 41 -1.53 -8.80 0.88
N LYS A 42 -1.70 -10.11 1.07
CA LYS A 42 -2.93 -10.66 1.65
C LYS A 42 -3.13 -10.25 3.11
N ALA A 43 -2.07 -10.18 3.90
CA ALA A 43 -2.14 -9.72 5.28
C ALA A 43 -2.52 -8.23 5.36
N LEU A 44 -2.02 -7.41 4.43
CA LEU A 44 -2.36 -5.99 4.35
C LEU A 44 -3.80 -5.77 3.88
N GLU A 45 -4.30 -6.56 2.93
CA GLU A 45 -5.73 -6.58 2.56
C GLU A 45 -6.60 -6.74 3.81
N LEU A 46 -6.33 -7.77 4.63
CA LEU A 46 -7.06 -8.02 5.88
C LEU A 46 -6.94 -6.87 6.89
N ALA A 47 -5.74 -6.30 7.04
CA ALA A 47 -5.54 -5.17 7.97
C ALA A 47 -6.30 -3.90 7.52
N LEU A 48 -6.39 -3.65 6.21
CA LEU A 48 -7.16 -2.53 5.65
C LEU A 48 -8.67 -2.76 5.76
N GLU A 49 -9.14 -4.01 5.58
CA GLU A 49 -10.54 -4.39 5.82
C GLU A 49 -10.95 -4.15 7.28
N ASP A 50 -10.14 -4.62 8.23
CA ASP A 50 -10.34 -4.39 9.67
C ASP A 50 -10.45 -2.89 9.99
N ALA A 51 -9.60 -2.08 9.35
CA ALA A 51 -9.57 -0.63 9.50
C ALA A 51 -10.67 0.11 8.71
N LYS A 52 -11.50 -0.63 7.96
CA LYS A 52 -12.56 -0.11 7.06
C LYS A 52 -12.02 0.89 6.03
N ILE A 53 -10.78 0.70 5.59
CA ILE A 53 -10.16 1.50 4.53
C ILE A 53 -10.50 0.85 3.20
N SER A 54 -11.05 1.64 2.27
CA SER A 54 -11.29 1.17 0.90
C SER A 54 -9.97 1.05 0.14
N TYR A 55 -9.79 -0.08 -0.55
CA TYR A 55 -8.59 -0.37 -1.33
C TYR A 55 -8.95 -1.14 -2.61
N GLU A 56 -8.02 -1.17 -3.56
CA GLU A 56 -8.12 -1.96 -4.80
C GLU A 56 -6.86 -2.81 -4.93
N THR A 57 -7.01 -4.07 -5.35
CA THR A 57 -5.87 -4.97 -5.59
C THR A 57 -5.89 -5.55 -6.99
N GLY A 58 -4.76 -6.12 -7.40
CA GLY A 58 -4.62 -6.70 -8.74
C GLY A 58 -4.72 -5.67 -9.88
N LYS A 59 -4.47 -4.39 -9.63
CA LYS A 59 -4.35 -3.40 -10.71
C LYS A 59 -3.27 -3.85 -11.68
N LYS A 60 -3.66 -4.04 -12.93
CA LYS A 60 -2.73 -4.36 -14.02
C LYS A 60 -1.98 -3.08 -14.36
N PHE A 61 -0.65 -3.16 -14.31
CA PHE A 61 0.22 -2.11 -14.79
C PHE A 61 0.92 -2.61 -16.04
N SER A 62 1.06 -1.75 -17.04
CA SER A 62 1.91 -2.04 -18.20
C SER A 62 3.36 -2.00 -17.71
N VAL A 63 3.97 -3.18 -17.62
CA VAL A 63 5.39 -3.33 -17.35
C VAL A 63 6.07 -3.51 -18.70
N PHE A 64 6.98 -2.61 -19.02
CA PHE A 64 7.88 -2.73 -20.16
C PHE A 64 9.23 -3.20 -19.62
N PHE A 65 9.80 -4.21 -20.24
CA PHE A 65 11.14 -4.69 -19.91
C PHE A 65 12.03 -4.44 -21.13
N GLU A 66 12.87 -3.40 -21.03
CA GLU A 66 13.56 -2.77 -22.18
C GLU A 66 12.55 -2.14 -23.17
N ASP A 67 12.92 -1.93 -24.44
CA ASP A 67 12.02 -1.48 -25.52
C ASP A 67 10.95 -2.54 -25.91
N ARG A 68 10.50 -3.39 -24.96
CA ARG A 68 9.52 -4.47 -25.17
C ARG A 68 8.45 -4.53 -24.09
#